data_AF-A0A1X0RKE1-F1
#
_entry.id   AF-A0A1X0RKE1-F1
#
_cell.length_a   1.000
_cell.length_b   1.000
_cell.length_c   1.000
_cell.angle_alpha   90.00
_cell.angle_beta   90.00
_cell.angle_gamma   90.00
#
_symmetry.space_group_name_H-M   'P 1'
#
loop_
_entity.id
_entity.type
_entity.pdbx_description
1 polymer ?
#
loop_
_entity_poly.entity_id
_entity_poly.type
_entity_poly.pdbx_seq_one_letter_code
_entity_poly.pdbx_strand_id
1 'polypeptide(L)'
;DALLSFKLPPDQLPGTDQLSKSILKTSTAIDIITSNLLDVPKGTYTIAGTEWANGSRSDILYVPYLGIQNSLPPILIEVQSIVNVTFMERLSCHKYSQSAKQSYKFYPLVVVFCIDKLSPSTIISKFIPVNDKPWMQRILCCDFWAKSCYLVSKSSLLCEEVDTNVSSLHALSMFLIEQSPTLYGHSLPENSTIRTLYRLAMECIAIESEEREDLVRVVDVICTNNERLWHKVNSSLASVP
;
A
#
# COMPACT_ATOMS: atom_id res chain seq x y z
N ASP A 1 16.84 -4.85 22.62
CA ASP A 1 15.96 -4.08 21.73
C ASP A 1 15.62 -4.95 20.52
N ALA A 2 14.50 -5.67 20.54
CA ALA A 2 14.18 -6.72 19.55
C ALA A 2 14.12 -6.19 18.10
N LEU A 3 13.79 -4.90 17.93
CA LEU A 3 13.73 -4.20 16.65
C LEU A 3 15.09 -4.14 15.92
N LEU A 4 16.19 -4.06 16.65
CA LEU A 4 17.53 -3.92 16.06
C LEU A 4 18.07 -5.26 15.51
N SER A 5 17.66 -6.38 16.11
CA SER A 5 18.07 -7.72 15.70
C SER A 5 17.07 -8.38 14.73
N PHE A 6 15.88 -7.79 14.57
CA PHE A 6 14.85 -8.35 13.72
C PHE A 6 15.18 -8.14 12.24
N LYS A 7 15.06 -9.21 11.46
CA LYS A 7 15.27 -9.20 10.02
C LYS A 7 13.97 -9.62 9.35
N LEU A 8 13.47 -8.75 8.47
CA LEU A 8 12.29 -9.02 7.67
C LEU A 8 12.57 -10.20 6.73
N PRO A 9 11.59 -11.12 6.57
CA PRO A 9 11.68 -12.20 5.60
C PRO A 9 11.88 -11.64 4.18
N PRO A 10 12.61 -12.35 3.30
CA PRO A 10 12.86 -11.89 1.94
C PRO A 10 11.59 -11.78 1.08
N ASP A 11 10.54 -12.51 1.43
CA ASP A 11 9.21 -12.47 0.82
C ASP A 11 8.31 -11.35 1.38
N GLN A 12 8.68 -10.77 2.51
CA GLN A 12 7.97 -9.68 3.20
C GLN A 12 8.90 -8.49 3.40
N LEU A 13 9.64 -8.11 2.36
CA LEU A 13 10.42 -6.87 2.40
C LEU A 13 9.50 -5.65 2.27
N PRO A 14 9.90 -4.48 2.80
CA PRO A 14 9.19 -3.24 2.52
C PRO A 14 9.09 -2.99 1.00
N GLY A 15 7.95 -2.51 0.51
CA GLY A 15 7.71 -2.35 -0.92
C GLY A 15 7.21 -3.61 -1.64
N THR A 16 7.17 -4.77 -0.98
CA THR A 16 6.41 -5.94 -1.48
C THR A 16 4.91 -5.69 -1.34
N ASP A 17 4.11 -6.31 -2.22
CA ASP A 17 2.67 -6.03 -2.33
C ASP A 17 1.93 -6.22 -0.99
N GLN A 18 2.10 -7.38 -0.35
CA GLN A 18 1.37 -7.73 0.88
C GLN A 18 1.78 -6.86 2.06
N LEU A 19 3.07 -6.81 2.40
CA LEU A 19 3.53 -6.05 3.55
C LEU A 19 3.23 -4.55 3.39
N SER A 20 3.43 -3.98 2.20
CA SER A 20 3.14 -2.57 1.96
C SER A 20 1.66 -2.26 2.17
N LYS A 21 0.77 -3.16 1.72
CA LYS A 21 -0.68 -3.03 1.95
C LYS A 21 -1.03 -3.10 3.42
N SER A 22 -0.45 -4.05 4.17
CA SER A 22 -0.70 -4.20 5.61
C SER A 22 -0.25 -2.97 6.40
N ILE A 23 0.94 -2.44 6.10
CA ILE A 23 1.47 -1.23 6.76
C ILE A 23 0.63 0.00 6.41
N LEU A 24 0.32 0.20 5.13
CA LEU A 24 -0.46 1.36 4.66
C LEU A 24 -1.91 1.33 5.15
N LYS A 25 -2.45 0.17 5.55
CA LYS A 25 -3.76 0.08 6.23
C LYS A 25 -3.72 0.50 7.71
N THR A 26 -2.54 0.75 8.27
CA THR A 26 -2.44 1.20 9.67
C THR A 26 -2.78 2.69 9.78
N SER A 27 -3.47 3.08 10.86
CA SER A 27 -3.81 4.49 11.14
C SER A 27 -2.60 5.42 11.07
N THR A 28 -1.44 4.97 11.59
CA THR A 28 -0.17 5.70 11.50
C THR A 28 0.21 6.06 10.07
N ALA A 29 0.10 5.12 9.13
CA ALA A 29 0.46 5.35 7.72
C ALA A 29 -0.55 6.26 7.01
N ILE A 30 -1.84 6.09 7.32
CA ILE A 30 -2.91 6.98 6.82
C ILE A 30 -2.61 8.41 7.24
N ASP A 31 -2.39 8.63 8.54
CA ASP A 31 -2.13 9.95 9.11
C ASP A 31 -0.88 10.60 8.53
N ILE A 32 0.21 9.83 8.34
CA ILE A 32 1.43 10.33 7.70
C ILE A 32 1.13 10.86 6.30
N ILE A 33 0.40 10.09 5.48
CA ILE A 33 0.11 10.46 4.09
C ILE A 33 -0.84 11.65 4.02
N THR A 34 -1.92 11.63 4.79
CA THR A 34 -2.97 12.65 4.71
C THR A 34 -2.48 13.99 5.25
N SER A 35 -1.74 13.99 6.36
CA SER A 35 -1.15 15.23 6.91
C SER A 35 -0.12 15.84 5.96
N ASN A 36 0.74 15.05 5.33
CA ASN A 36 1.79 15.60 4.47
C ASN A 36 1.29 16.04 3.07
N LEU A 37 0.19 15.45 2.57
CA LEU A 37 -0.38 15.79 1.27
C LEU A 37 -1.44 16.89 1.32
N LEU A 38 -2.28 16.89 2.36
CA LEU A 38 -3.45 17.77 2.46
C LEU A 38 -3.46 18.65 3.72
N ASP A 39 -2.46 18.52 4.60
CA ASP A 39 -2.37 19.25 5.86
C ASP A 39 -3.61 19.09 6.74
N VAL A 40 -4.15 17.85 6.76
CA VAL A 40 -5.34 17.52 7.55
C VAL A 40 -4.98 16.90 8.91
N PRO A 41 -5.82 17.09 9.95
CA PRO A 41 -5.64 16.46 11.25
C PRO A 41 -5.66 14.92 11.17
N LYS A 42 -5.01 14.29 12.15
CA LYS A 42 -5.02 12.84 12.33
C LYS A 42 -6.44 12.30 12.52
N GLY A 43 -6.72 11.13 11.96
CA GLY A 43 -8.04 10.48 12.03
C GLY A 43 -9.11 11.06 11.10
N THR A 44 -8.75 11.98 10.19
CA THR A 44 -9.71 12.55 9.22
C THR A 44 -10.12 11.55 8.13
N TYR A 45 -9.24 10.59 7.81
CA TYR A 45 -9.43 9.60 6.76
C TYR A 45 -9.53 8.19 7.34
N THR A 46 -10.24 7.33 6.61
CA THR A 46 -10.33 5.89 6.87
C THR A 46 -10.16 5.11 5.57
N ILE A 47 -10.04 3.79 5.67
CA ILE A 47 -9.90 2.90 4.53
C ILE A 47 -11.28 2.55 3.98
N ALA A 48 -11.40 2.56 2.65
CA ALA A 48 -12.57 2.06 1.96
C ALA A 48 -12.27 0.76 1.22
N GLY A 49 -13.34 0.06 0.79
CA GLY A 49 -13.23 -1.10 -0.08
C GLY A 49 -12.52 -0.74 -1.38
N THR A 50 -11.60 -1.60 -1.82
CA THR A 50 -10.76 -1.38 -3.01
C THR A 50 -11.21 -2.19 -4.23
N GLU A 51 -12.33 -2.91 -4.09
CA GLU A 51 -12.97 -3.63 -5.18
C GLU A 51 -14.02 -2.73 -5.84
N TRP A 52 -13.90 -2.61 -7.16
CA TRP A 52 -14.75 -1.74 -7.96
C TRP A 52 -15.80 -2.57 -8.71
N ALA A 53 -16.93 -1.95 -9.08
CA ALA A 53 -18.05 -2.62 -9.74
C ALA A 53 -17.70 -3.30 -11.08
N ASN A 54 -16.54 -2.98 -11.66
CA ASN A 54 -16.02 -3.57 -12.89
C ASN A 54 -15.08 -4.77 -12.64
N GLY A 55 -15.00 -5.27 -11.41
CA GLY A 55 -14.12 -6.37 -10.99
C GLY A 55 -12.63 -5.99 -10.92
N SER A 56 -12.27 -4.72 -11.13
CA SER A 56 -10.90 -4.27 -10.88
C SER A 56 -10.68 -4.02 -9.39
N ARG A 57 -9.44 -4.19 -8.94
CA ARG A 57 -9.02 -3.95 -7.57
C ARG A 57 -7.89 -2.95 -7.55
N SER A 58 -8.01 -1.92 -6.71
CA SER A 58 -6.90 -1.03 -6.39
C SER A 58 -6.18 -1.53 -5.15
N ASP A 59 -4.96 -1.05 -4.93
CA ASP A 59 -4.22 -1.46 -3.75
C ASP A 59 -4.87 -0.89 -2.49
N ILE A 60 -4.98 0.45 -2.41
CA ILE A 60 -5.45 1.15 -1.22
C ILE A 60 -6.25 2.40 -1.60
N LEU A 61 -7.37 2.61 -0.91
CA LEU A 61 -8.22 3.78 -1.04
C LEU A 61 -8.50 4.39 0.33
N TYR A 62 -8.09 5.64 0.51
CA TYR A 62 -8.46 6.44 1.67
C TYR A 62 -9.64 7.35 1.32
N VAL A 63 -10.62 7.36 2.20
CA VAL A 63 -11.79 8.23 2.11
C VAL A 63 -11.92 9.07 3.36
N PRO A 64 -12.36 10.35 3.24
CA PRO A 64 -12.66 11.15 4.42
C PRO A 64 -13.79 10.50 5.23
N TYR A 65 -13.84 10.80 6.53
CA TYR A 65 -14.98 10.40 7.37
C TYR A 65 -16.28 11.06 6.89
N LEU A 66 -17.42 10.36 7.02
CA LEU A 66 -18.73 10.71 6.46
C LEU A 66 -19.14 12.19 6.62
N GLY A 67 -18.76 12.84 7.73
CA GLY A 67 -19.06 14.26 7.98
C GLY A 67 -18.30 15.27 7.10
N ILE A 68 -17.19 14.86 6.46
CA ILE A 68 -16.26 15.72 5.71
C ILE A 68 -16.06 15.19 4.27
N GLN A 69 -16.73 14.10 3.89
CA GLN A 69 -16.63 13.49 2.55
C GLN A 69 -16.97 14.44 1.40
N ASN A 70 -17.76 15.49 1.67
CA ASN A 70 -18.17 16.44 0.64
C ASN A 70 -17.18 17.60 0.43
N SER A 71 -16.13 17.72 1.25
CA SER A 71 -15.14 18.81 1.12
C SER A 71 -13.74 18.32 0.77
N LEU A 72 -13.42 17.06 1.07
CA LEU A 72 -12.10 16.48 0.86
C LEU A 72 -12.11 15.39 -0.22
N PRO A 73 -11.10 15.34 -1.11
CA PRO A 73 -11.01 14.31 -2.14
C PRO A 73 -10.58 12.96 -1.56
N PRO A 74 -11.03 11.84 -2.13
CA PRO A 74 -10.47 10.52 -1.82
C PRO A 74 -9.01 10.42 -2.30
N ILE A 75 -8.20 9.59 -1.63
CA ILE A 75 -6.79 9.37 -1.99
C ILE A 75 -6.62 7.90 -2.40
N LEU A 76 -6.15 7.68 -3.62
CA LEU A 76 -5.83 6.38 -4.18
C LEU A 76 -4.32 6.16 -4.09
N ILE A 77 -3.89 5.05 -3.49
CA ILE A 77 -2.47 4.71 -3.34
C ILE A 77 -2.21 3.39 -4.04
N GLU A 78 -1.14 3.37 -4.83
CA GLU A 78 -0.68 2.19 -5.56
C GLU A 78 0.80 1.98 -5.30
N VAL A 79 1.17 0.74 -4.99
CA VAL A 79 2.56 0.34 -4.74
C VAL A 79 2.95 -0.64 -5.83
N GLN A 80 3.86 -0.25 -6.71
CA GLN A 80 4.22 -1.05 -7.87
C GLN A 80 5.73 -1.20 -8.00
N SER A 81 6.16 -2.44 -8.27
CA SER A 81 7.57 -2.70 -8.58
C SER A 81 7.98 -2.02 -9.88
N ILE A 82 7.21 -2.25 -10.96
CA ILE A 82 7.49 -1.67 -12.28
C ILE A 82 6.31 -0.80 -12.70
N VAL A 83 6.56 0.49 -12.89
CA VAL A 83 5.55 1.42 -13.40
C VAL A 83 5.75 1.56 -14.91
N ASN A 84 4.77 1.08 -15.67
CA ASN A 84 4.78 1.12 -17.13
C ASN A 84 3.63 1.95 -17.73
N VAL A 85 3.67 2.18 -19.05
CA VAL A 85 2.63 2.97 -19.73
C VAL A 85 1.26 2.29 -19.58
N THR A 86 1.18 0.98 -19.73
CA THR A 86 -0.07 0.21 -19.56
C THR A 86 -0.66 0.34 -18.16
N PHE A 87 0.18 0.42 -17.13
CA PHE A 87 -0.20 0.68 -15.75
C PHE A 87 -0.72 2.11 -15.60
N MET A 88 0.02 3.08 -16.12
CA MET A 88 -0.41 4.48 -16.12
C MET A 88 -1.71 4.68 -16.90
N GLU A 89 -1.92 3.96 -18.00
CA GLU A 89 -3.18 3.92 -18.76
C GLU A 89 -4.27 3.22 -17.95
N ARG A 90 -4.00 2.13 -17.24
CA ARG A 90 -5.00 1.52 -16.36
C ARG A 90 -5.44 2.47 -15.24
N LEU A 91 -4.50 3.26 -14.68
CA LEU A 91 -4.78 4.31 -13.70
C LEU A 91 -5.54 5.50 -14.29
N SER A 92 -5.08 6.02 -15.44
CA SER A 92 -5.59 7.25 -16.05
C SER A 92 -6.82 7.05 -16.93
N CYS A 93 -6.89 5.93 -17.67
CA CYS A 93 -7.74 5.82 -18.84
C CYS A 93 -9.21 5.52 -18.50
N HIS A 94 -9.60 4.65 -17.55
CA HIS A 94 -11.05 4.38 -17.40
C HIS A 94 -11.60 3.70 -16.13
N LYS A 95 -10.79 3.17 -15.20
CA LYS A 95 -11.34 2.19 -14.22
C LYS A 95 -11.38 2.65 -12.77
N TYR A 96 -10.28 3.16 -12.22
CA TYR A 96 -10.23 3.49 -10.80
C TYR A 96 -10.76 4.89 -10.51
N SER A 97 -10.27 5.88 -11.23
CA SER A 97 -10.60 7.28 -10.93
C SER A 97 -12.03 7.65 -11.34
N GLN A 98 -12.55 7.03 -12.41
CA GLN A 98 -13.96 7.14 -12.79
C GLN A 98 -14.88 6.42 -11.80
N SER A 99 -14.51 5.24 -11.31
CA SER A 99 -15.27 4.53 -10.26
C SER A 99 -15.23 5.31 -8.94
N ALA A 100 -14.08 5.85 -8.54
CA ALA A 100 -13.96 6.73 -7.38
C ALA A 100 -14.81 8.00 -7.54
N LYS A 101 -14.81 8.63 -8.71
CA LYS A 101 -15.68 9.78 -9.01
C LYS A 101 -17.17 9.40 -8.98
N GLN A 102 -17.54 8.23 -9.48
CA GLN A 102 -18.93 7.76 -9.43
C GLN A 102 -19.37 7.49 -7.99
N SER A 103 -18.50 6.90 -7.16
CA SER A 103 -18.80 6.59 -5.76
C SER A 103 -18.77 7.81 -4.85
N TYR A 104 -17.86 8.76 -5.08
CA TYR A 104 -17.58 9.87 -4.14
C TYR A 104 -17.77 11.26 -4.74
N LYS A 105 -18.20 11.39 -6.00
CA LYS A 105 -18.46 12.67 -6.73
C LYS A 105 -17.24 13.58 -6.95
N PHE A 106 -16.10 13.32 -6.31
CA PHE A 106 -14.85 14.06 -6.45
C PHE A 106 -13.79 13.27 -7.24
N TYR A 107 -12.91 13.99 -7.92
CA TYR A 107 -11.72 13.39 -8.50
C TYR A 107 -10.71 13.01 -7.40
N PRO A 108 -10.15 11.79 -7.43
CA PRO A 108 -9.21 11.36 -6.41
C PRO A 108 -7.85 12.06 -6.56
N LEU A 109 -7.11 12.10 -5.46
CA LEU A 109 -5.66 12.31 -5.48
C LEU A 109 -4.99 10.95 -5.60
N VAL A 110 -4.09 10.79 -6.56
CA VAL A 110 -3.41 9.51 -6.82
C VAL A 110 -1.96 9.62 -6.37
N VAL A 111 -1.47 8.62 -5.64
CA VAL A 111 -0.06 8.51 -5.23
C VAL A 111 0.46 7.15 -5.65
N VAL A 112 1.53 7.14 -6.43
CA VAL A 112 2.17 5.93 -6.94
C VAL A 112 3.56 5.83 -6.35
N PHE A 113 3.83 4.76 -5.60
CA PHE A 113 5.16 4.39 -5.16
C PHE A 113 5.77 3.40 -6.16
N CYS A 114 6.79 3.85 -6.89
CA CYS A 114 7.54 3.03 -7.84
C CYS A 114 8.77 2.47 -7.16
N ILE A 115 8.75 1.16 -6.88
CA ILE A 115 9.73 0.51 -6.01
C ILE A 115 11.02 0.16 -6.76
N ASP A 116 10.94 -0.42 -7.96
CA ASP A 116 12.11 -0.82 -8.75
C ASP A 116 12.39 0.19 -9.88
N LYS A 117 11.59 0.18 -10.96
CA LYS A 117 11.91 0.97 -12.16
C LYS A 117 10.70 1.44 -12.97
N LEU A 118 10.94 2.51 -13.71
CA LEU A 118 10.04 3.05 -14.73
C LEU A 118 10.33 2.40 -16.08
N SER A 119 9.29 1.93 -16.78
CA SER A 119 9.43 1.27 -18.08
C SER A 119 8.42 1.79 -19.11
N PRO A 120 8.86 2.56 -20.13
CA PRO A 120 10.21 3.08 -20.33
C PRO A 120 10.58 4.18 -19.33
N SER A 121 11.88 4.42 -19.12
CA SER A 121 12.37 5.49 -18.24
C SER A 121 11.90 6.88 -18.67
N THR A 122 11.57 7.06 -19.96
CA THR A 122 11.02 8.29 -20.52
C THR A 122 9.65 8.67 -19.94
N ILE A 123 8.95 7.78 -19.23
CA ILE A 123 7.71 8.12 -18.53
C ILE A 123 7.91 9.32 -17.60
N ILE A 124 9.08 9.42 -16.96
CA ILE A 124 9.39 10.51 -16.01
C ILE A 124 9.34 11.90 -16.65
N SER A 125 9.54 12.03 -17.97
CA SER A 125 9.53 13.33 -18.65
C SER A 125 8.14 13.98 -18.68
N LYS A 126 7.09 13.21 -18.40
CA LYS A 126 5.71 13.71 -18.27
C LYS A 126 5.42 14.29 -16.87
N PHE A 127 6.37 14.20 -15.97
CA PHE A 127 6.25 14.65 -14.59
C PHE A 127 7.17 15.83 -14.32
N ILE A 128 6.77 16.66 -13.35
CA ILE A 128 7.57 17.75 -12.83
C ILE A 128 7.75 17.58 -11.31
N PRO A 129 8.90 17.97 -10.75
CA PRO A 129 9.09 18.01 -9.30
C PRO A 129 8.05 18.92 -8.64
N VAL A 130 7.60 18.55 -7.44
CA VAL A 130 6.77 19.43 -6.61
C VAL A 130 7.68 20.45 -5.91
N ASN A 131 7.34 21.75 -6.00
CA ASN A 131 8.18 22.84 -5.49
C ASN A 131 8.67 22.64 -4.04
N ASP A 132 7.77 22.23 -3.14
CA ASP A 132 8.10 22.03 -1.71
C ASP A 132 8.60 20.62 -1.39
N LYS A 133 8.56 19.71 -2.38
CA LYS A 133 8.89 18.28 -2.24
C LYS A 133 9.53 17.75 -3.54
N PRO A 134 10.78 18.16 -3.88
CA PRO A 134 11.44 17.76 -5.14
C PRO A 134 11.53 16.25 -5.37
N TRP A 135 11.65 15.49 -4.29
CA TRP A 135 11.62 14.01 -4.28
C TRP A 135 10.27 13.41 -4.74
N MET A 136 9.20 14.20 -4.80
CA MET A 136 7.88 13.82 -5.30
C MET A 136 7.62 14.47 -6.66
N GLN A 137 7.18 13.67 -7.63
CA GLN A 137 6.95 14.10 -9.01
C GLN A 137 5.45 14.14 -9.30
N ARG A 138 4.95 15.24 -9.86
CA ARG A 138 3.54 15.41 -10.23
C ARG A 138 3.39 15.33 -11.74
N ILE A 139 2.40 14.57 -12.22
CA ILE A 139 2.10 14.52 -13.66
C ILE A 139 1.52 15.87 -14.12
N LEU A 140 1.92 16.32 -15.31
CA LEU A 140 1.44 17.58 -15.88
C LEU A 140 -0.02 17.49 -16.36
N CYS A 141 -0.41 16.36 -16.96
CA CYS A 141 -1.72 16.19 -17.59
C CYS A 141 -2.56 15.15 -16.84
N CYS A 142 -3.17 15.54 -15.72
CA CYS A 142 -4.14 14.70 -14.99
C CYS A 142 -5.59 15.19 -15.09
N ASP A 143 -5.84 16.23 -15.88
CA ASP A 143 -7.16 16.78 -16.12
C ASP A 143 -8.12 15.67 -16.57
N PHE A 144 -9.35 15.75 -16.08
CA PHE A 144 -10.46 14.83 -16.37
C PHE A 144 -10.43 13.45 -15.70
N TRP A 145 -9.33 13.04 -15.04
CA TRP A 145 -9.29 11.76 -14.32
C TRP A 145 -8.78 11.85 -12.88
N ALA A 146 -7.95 12.82 -12.48
CA ALA A 146 -7.55 12.99 -11.07
C ALA A 146 -7.41 14.46 -10.70
N LYS A 147 -7.46 14.77 -9.40
CA LYS A 147 -7.17 16.12 -8.90
C LYS A 147 -5.66 16.43 -8.99
N SER A 148 -4.86 15.42 -8.69
CA SER A 148 -3.40 15.40 -8.88
C SER A 148 -2.95 13.95 -8.85
N CYS A 149 -1.90 13.63 -9.61
CA CYS A 149 -1.25 12.33 -9.56
C CYS A 149 0.23 12.53 -9.26
N TYR A 150 0.68 11.91 -8.18
CA TYR A 150 2.05 11.94 -7.69
C TYR A 150 2.73 10.60 -7.93
N LEU A 151 4.01 10.66 -8.28
CA LEU A 151 4.90 9.53 -8.47
C LEU A 151 6.13 9.74 -7.59
N VAL A 152 6.48 8.73 -6.81
CA VAL A 152 7.73 8.68 -6.06
C VAL A 152 8.51 7.47 -6.55
N SER A 153 9.74 7.69 -7.01
CA SER A 153 10.61 6.63 -7.51
C SER A 153 12.01 6.76 -6.91
N LYS A 154 12.79 5.69 -7.00
CA LYS A 154 14.19 5.66 -6.56
C LYS A 154 15.02 6.80 -7.15
N SER A 155 14.82 7.13 -8.43
CA SER A 155 15.54 8.24 -9.09
C SER A 155 15.20 9.61 -8.51
N SER A 156 13.96 9.80 -8.03
CA SER A 156 13.54 11.08 -7.44
C SER A 156 14.02 11.25 -6.00
N LEU A 157 14.10 10.14 -5.24
CA LEU A 157 14.62 10.15 -3.86
C LEU A 157 16.13 10.44 -3.80
N LEU A 158 16.90 10.01 -4.80
CA LEU A 158 18.35 10.25 -4.88
C LEU A 158 18.74 11.69 -5.25
N CYS A 159 17.76 12.54 -5.59
CA CYS A 159 18.01 13.89 -6.10
C CYS A 159 18.28 14.93 -5.00
N GLU A 160 18.08 14.59 -3.73
CA GLU A 160 18.34 15.48 -2.58
C GLU A 160 19.47 14.94 -1.71
N GLU A 161 20.34 15.84 -1.23
CA GLU A 161 21.18 15.54 -0.07
C GLU A 161 20.22 15.31 1.11
N VAL A 162 20.17 14.07 1.60
CA VAL A 162 19.27 13.67 2.67
C VAL A 162 19.73 14.35 3.97
N ASP A 163 19.21 15.55 4.21
CA ASP A 163 19.41 16.23 5.48
C ASP A 163 18.72 15.40 6.58
N THR A 164 19.23 15.48 7.81
CA THR A 164 18.77 14.64 8.93
C THR A 164 17.28 14.84 9.29
N ASN A 165 16.64 15.90 8.80
CA ASN A 165 15.27 16.27 9.10
C ASN A 165 14.27 15.90 7.97
N VAL A 166 14.28 14.62 7.57
CA VAL A 166 13.39 14.07 6.55
C VAL A 166 11.93 14.04 7.03
N SER A 167 11.00 14.59 6.23
CA SER A 167 9.55 14.53 6.53
C SER A 167 9.05 13.09 6.67
N SER A 168 8.00 12.87 7.45
CA SER A 168 7.47 11.51 7.67
C SER A 168 7.01 10.82 6.38
N LEU A 169 6.50 11.56 5.38
CA LEU A 169 6.12 10.98 4.10
C LEU A 169 7.33 10.61 3.23
N HIS A 170 8.40 11.42 3.28
CA HIS A 170 9.65 11.09 2.62
C HIS A 170 10.29 9.85 3.28
N ALA A 171 10.29 9.76 4.62
CA ALA A 171 10.75 8.57 5.34
C ALA A 171 9.91 7.32 4.98
N LEU A 172 8.59 7.43 4.89
CA LEU A 172 7.73 6.34 4.41
C LEU A 172 8.07 5.90 2.98
N SER A 173 8.35 6.87 2.11
CA SER A 173 8.74 6.60 0.72
C SER A 173 10.07 5.87 0.63
N MET A 174 11.07 6.30 1.40
CA MET A 174 12.38 5.66 1.51
C MET A 174 12.24 4.24 2.04
N PHE A 175 11.46 4.04 3.10
CA PHE A 175 11.20 2.72 3.66
C PHE A 175 10.65 1.74 2.62
N LEU A 176 9.64 2.15 1.84
CA LEU A 176 9.05 1.29 0.80
C LEU A 176 10.02 1.02 -0.36
N ILE A 177 10.80 2.03 -0.79
CA ILE A 177 11.63 1.95 -2.00
C ILE A 177 13.00 1.29 -1.75
N GLU A 178 13.60 1.47 -0.57
CA GLU A 178 14.89 0.84 -0.25
C GLU A 178 14.79 -0.68 -0.10
N GLN A 179 13.62 -1.19 0.30
CA GLN A 179 13.38 -2.62 0.57
C GLN A 179 14.38 -3.24 1.57
N SER A 180 14.94 -2.42 2.45
CA SER A 180 15.94 -2.87 3.41
C SER A 180 15.33 -3.90 4.39
N PRO A 181 15.96 -5.06 4.58
CA PRO A 181 15.42 -6.13 5.43
C PRO A 181 15.59 -5.83 6.93
N THR A 182 16.47 -4.92 7.29
CA THR A 182 16.80 -4.59 8.68
C THR A 182 16.85 -3.08 8.86
N LEU A 183 16.48 -2.62 10.06
CA LEU A 183 16.57 -1.22 10.43
C LEU A 183 18.00 -0.69 10.25
N TYR A 184 19.01 -1.45 10.67
CA TYR A 184 20.43 -1.07 10.56
C TYR A 184 20.91 -0.92 9.10
N GLY A 185 20.32 -1.68 8.18
CA GLY A 185 20.66 -1.62 6.76
C GLY A 185 20.01 -0.47 6.00
N HIS A 186 19.04 0.22 6.62
CA HIS A 186 18.35 1.36 6.02
C HIS A 186 19.23 2.62 6.04
N SER A 187 19.07 3.52 5.07
CA SER A 187 19.87 4.76 5.01
C SER A 187 19.64 5.71 6.19
N LEU A 188 18.50 5.56 6.89
CA LEU A 188 18.04 6.43 7.98
C LEU A 188 17.59 5.65 9.23
N PRO A 189 18.48 4.91 9.91
CA PRO A 189 18.11 4.03 11.02
C PRO A 189 17.68 4.78 12.29
N GLU A 190 18.16 6.02 12.45
CA GLU A 190 17.84 6.87 13.61
C GLU A 190 16.54 7.65 13.45
N ASN A 191 15.96 7.68 12.24
CA ASN A 191 14.72 8.41 12.00
C ASN A 191 13.55 7.73 12.75
N SER A 192 12.82 8.51 13.56
CA SER A 192 11.72 8.03 14.39
C SER A 192 10.56 7.43 13.58
N THR A 193 10.31 7.95 12.38
CA THR A 193 9.29 7.43 11.46
C THR A 193 9.73 6.07 10.92
N ILE A 194 10.98 5.94 10.46
CA ILE A 194 11.53 4.65 9.99
C ILE A 194 11.46 3.58 11.08
N ARG A 195 11.90 3.90 12.31
CA ARG A 195 11.82 2.98 13.45
C ARG A 195 10.38 2.53 13.74
N THR A 196 9.42 3.45 13.61
CA THR A 196 8.00 3.14 13.78
C THR A 196 7.50 2.24 12.66
N LEU A 197 7.91 2.47 11.40
CA LEU A 197 7.53 1.64 10.26
C LEU A 197 8.09 0.22 10.36
N TYR A 198 9.34 0.04 10.81
CA TYR A 198 9.89 -1.31 11.06
C TYR A 198 9.14 -2.02 12.20
N ARG A 199 8.73 -1.30 13.24
CA ARG A 199 7.91 -1.87 14.31
C ARG A 199 6.54 -2.31 13.78
N LEU A 200 5.88 -1.47 12.98
CA LEU A 200 4.61 -1.82 12.32
C LEU A 200 4.77 -3.02 11.38
N ALA A 201 5.88 -3.10 10.65
CA ALA A 201 6.17 -4.25 9.80
C ALA A 201 6.28 -5.55 10.62
N MET A 202 6.97 -5.51 11.76
CA MET A 202 7.04 -6.66 12.68
C MET A 202 5.65 -7.08 13.18
N GLU A 203 4.84 -6.12 13.59
CA GLU A 203 3.47 -6.37 14.08
C GLU A 203 2.57 -6.95 12.98
N CYS A 204 2.62 -6.39 11.76
CA CYS A 204 1.86 -6.88 10.61
C CYS A 204 2.23 -8.33 10.28
N ILE A 205 3.53 -8.67 10.29
CA ILE A 205 3.99 -10.02 10.00
C ILE A 205 3.54 -11.00 11.09
N ALA A 206 3.58 -10.59 12.35
CA ALA A 206 3.10 -11.42 13.46
C ALA A 206 1.60 -11.72 13.31
N ILE A 207 0.79 -10.71 12.99
CA ILE A 207 -0.65 -10.86 12.75
C ILE A 207 -0.90 -11.78 11.55
N GLU A 208 -0.22 -11.57 10.42
CA GLU A 208 -0.36 -12.42 9.23
C GLU A 208 0.02 -13.88 9.52
N SER A 209 1.03 -14.12 10.36
CA SER A 209 1.41 -15.47 10.80
C SER A 209 0.32 -16.13 11.64
N GLU A 210 -0.26 -15.39 12.59
CA GLU A 210 -1.35 -15.88 13.46
C GLU A 210 -2.61 -16.21 12.65
N GLU A 211 -3.02 -15.30 11.74
CA GLU A 211 -4.16 -15.52 10.84
C GLU A 211 -3.95 -16.75 9.94
N ARG A 212 -2.72 -16.96 9.45
CA ARG A 212 -2.37 -18.12 8.64
C ARG A 212 -2.45 -19.42 9.44
N GLU A 213 -1.98 -19.43 10.69
CA GLU A 213 -2.10 -20.59 11.57
C GLU A 213 -3.56 -20.93 11.87
N ASP A 214 -4.40 -19.92 12.12
CA ASP A 214 -5.83 -20.10 12.31
C ASP A 214 -6.53 -20.68 11.07
N LEU A 215 -6.20 -20.18 9.88
CA LEU A 215 -6.73 -20.73 8.64
C LEU A 215 -6.33 -22.20 8.44
N VAL A 216 -5.07 -22.55 8.73
CA VAL A 216 -4.61 -23.94 8.67
C VAL A 216 -5.38 -24.81 9.66
N ARG A 217 -5.60 -24.35 10.89
CA ARG A 217 -6.41 -25.05 11.89
C ARG A 217 -7.84 -25.30 11.40
N VAL A 218 -8.48 -24.28 10.82
CA VAL A 218 -9.86 -24.41 10.30
C VAL A 218 -9.92 -25.41 9.15
N VAL A 219 -8.97 -25.36 8.21
CA VAL A 219 -8.90 -26.30 7.08
C VAL A 219 -8.69 -27.73 7.57
N ASP A 220 -7.80 -27.93 8.55
CA ASP A 220 -7.53 -29.25 9.13
C ASP A 220 -8.79 -29.86 9.80
N VAL A 221 -9.56 -29.03 10.53
CA VAL A 221 -10.85 -29.44 11.10
C VAL A 221 -11.85 -29.83 10.00
N ILE A 222 -11.92 -29.07 8.91
CA ILE A 222 -12.81 -29.38 7.77
C ILE A 222 -12.38 -30.71 7.12
N CYS A 223 -11.09 -30.89 6.85
CA CYS A 223 -10.55 -32.11 6.26
C CYS A 223 -10.84 -33.33 7.15
N THR A 224 -10.54 -33.22 8.44
CA THR A 224 -10.80 -34.29 9.43
C THR A 224 -12.29 -34.64 9.50
N ASN A 225 -13.17 -33.64 9.47
CA ASN A 225 -14.62 -33.88 9.48
C ASN A 225 -15.08 -34.54 8.17
N ASN A 226 -14.55 -34.11 7.03
CA ASN A 226 -14.87 -34.71 5.74
C ASN A 226 -14.39 -36.16 5.66
N GLU A 227 -13.18 -36.48 6.14
CA GLU A 227 -12.68 -37.86 6.23
C GLU A 227 -13.60 -38.73 7.09
N ARG A 228 -14.03 -38.22 8.26
CA ARG A 228 -14.98 -38.93 9.12
C ARG A 228 -16.31 -39.19 8.42
N LEU A 229 -16.83 -38.23 7.65
CA LEU A 229 -18.05 -38.39 6.87
C LEU A 229 -17.86 -39.45 5.79
N TRP A 230 -16.74 -39.42 5.06
CA TRP A 230 -16.40 -40.43 4.05
C TRP A 230 -16.32 -41.84 4.65
N HIS A 231 -15.67 -41.99 5.81
CA HIS A 231 -15.61 -43.28 6.51
C HIS A 231 -17.01 -43.78 6.91
N LYS A 232 -17.88 -42.90 7.42
CA LYS A 232 -19.26 -43.26 7.77
C LYS A 232 -20.10 -43.67 6.56
N VAL A 233 -19.94 -42.97 5.43
CA VAL A 233 -20.63 -43.32 4.18
C VAL A 233 -20.14 -44.68 3.66
N ASN A 234 -18.82 -44.92 3.69
CA ASN A 234 -18.24 -46.16 3.22
C ASN A 234 -18.65 -47.36 4.09
N SER A 235 -18.71 -47.19 5.42
CA SER A 235 -19.20 -48.24 6.31
C SER A 235 -20.71 -48.51 6.15
N SER A 236 -21.48 -47.47 5.84
CA SER A 236 -22.93 -47.61 5.56
C SER A 236 -23.18 -48.31 4.22
N LEU A 237 -22.37 -48.04 3.19
CA LEU A 237 -22.45 -48.73 1.90
C LEU A 237 -22.03 -50.20 1.99
N ALA A 238 -20.99 -50.50 2.78
CA ALA A 238 -20.54 -51.87 3.01
C ALA A 238 -21.51 -52.73 3.83
N SER A 239 -22.53 -52.11 4.46
CA SER A 239 -23.56 -52.79 5.25
C SER A 239 -24.90 -52.92 4.51
N VAL A 240 -25.00 -52.49 3.24
CA VAL A 240 -26.14 -52.77 2.38
C VAL A 240 -25.91 -54.12 1.69
N PRO A 241 -26.79 -55.12 1.89
CA PRO A 241 -26.65 -56.47 1.33
C PRO A 241 -26.86 -56.54 -0.19
#